data_AF-A0A3N5YT73-F1
#
_entry.id   AF-A0A3N5YT73-F1
#
_cell.length_a   1.000
_cell.length_b   1.000
_cell.length_c   1.000
_cell.angle_alpha   90.00
_cell.angle_beta   90.00
_cell.angle_gamma   90.00
#
_symmetry.space_group_name_H-M   'P 1'
#
loop_
_entity.id
_entity.type
_entity.pdbx_description
1 polymer ?
#
loop_
_entity_poly.entity_id
_entity_poly.type
_entity_poly.pdbx_seq_one_letter_code
_entity_poly.pdbx_strand_id
1 'polypeptide(L)'
;MTRTRVALGMAIVALVATLQLAAVTRLKSADGQFWDIQDTSPWAQDSGGIATGGGANPFNGFGYLKLQVRRPDGAILVRNRYLTGFGLAHDGAERFDSITPVLQGGVVVARALYAPGDTNYLRYFDSYTNVTGEDRVVEVAWGGAAGAFEDGGRVTVAATSSGDRRIEPGDAFVTVMQDARGSDDPMRGPSGHGPSAHVLGSQSRGLLVSVGDMYRDPFSEPWPGDDPAHIGYVFRFTVKPGRTTALVMFVVKGLSEVYDPRGGFPVPIRNGMIAPQFDALYSGANPAIPAAGAEIARVTAVARQLVDQPDLRGLTPRELGQVANWPASGRPPVEAFTVFEQTTDLLQEALARGGVTSVDLVHEYLTRLAAYDRSGPAFRAMLALNPRAIAEARALDAERTAGRVRGPFHGVPIAFKDNIDVLGLPTTGGSRALADHRPRLDSFMAAGMRRAGAVVLGKTNLDEFPFGDFGISTLGGTVGNAYDPSLSTAGSSGGSAVAVSTSLV
;
A
#
# COMPACT_ATOMS: atom_id res chain seq x y z
N MET A 1 -36.52 19.11 -53.33
CA MET A 1 -35.44 18.09 -53.29
C MET A 1 -34.21 18.73 -52.68
N THR A 2 -33.98 18.56 -51.39
CA THR A 2 -32.70 18.93 -50.76
C THR A 2 -32.57 18.11 -49.48
N ARG A 3 -31.64 17.16 -49.52
CA ARG A 3 -31.28 16.27 -48.41
C ARG A 3 -30.37 17.04 -47.45
N THR A 4 -30.70 17.07 -46.17
CA THR A 4 -29.75 17.42 -45.11
C THR A 4 -29.68 16.24 -44.15
N ARG A 5 -28.65 15.40 -44.31
CA ARG A 5 -28.30 14.37 -43.33
C ARG A 5 -27.54 15.06 -42.20
N VAL A 6 -28.11 15.09 -41.00
CA VAL A 6 -27.38 15.40 -39.77
C VAL A 6 -26.69 14.11 -39.32
N ALA A 7 -25.37 14.05 -39.49
CA ALA A 7 -24.55 13.00 -38.89
C ALA A 7 -24.29 13.40 -37.43
N LEU A 8 -24.93 12.70 -36.50
CA LEU A 8 -24.65 12.81 -35.07
C LEU A 8 -23.38 11.98 -34.78
N GLY A 9 -22.24 12.66 -34.63
CA GLY A 9 -20.99 12.03 -34.22
C GLY A 9 -21.07 11.59 -32.76
N MET A 10 -21.07 10.28 -32.52
CA MET A 10 -20.81 9.72 -31.19
C MET A 10 -19.32 9.88 -30.87
N ALA A 11 -19.00 10.73 -29.90
CA ALA A 11 -17.69 10.73 -29.26
C ALA A 11 -17.58 9.49 -28.35
N ILE A 12 -16.98 8.42 -28.87
CA ILE A 12 -16.53 7.29 -28.05
C ILE A 12 -15.26 7.72 -27.33
N VAL A 13 -15.37 8.05 -26.04
CA VAL A 13 -14.20 8.19 -25.17
C VAL A 13 -13.70 6.77 -24.87
N ALA A 14 -12.78 6.28 -25.69
CA ALA A 14 -12.01 5.08 -25.38
C ALA A 14 -10.99 5.46 -24.29
N LEU A 15 -11.26 5.06 -23.05
CA LEU A 15 -10.28 5.13 -21.97
C LEU A 15 -9.19 4.09 -22.29
N VAL A 16 -8.11 4.52 -22.93
CA VAL A 16 -6.92 3.69 -23.14
C VAL A 16 -6.28 3.48 -21.78
N ALA A 17 -6.22 2.22 -21.32
CA ALA A 17 -5.39 1.85 -20.18
C ALA A 17 -3.93 2.16 -20.54
N THR A 18 -3.39 3.24 -19.96
CA THR A 18 -1.96 3.53 -20.04
C THR A 18 -1.24 2.41 -19.29
N LEU A 19 -0.43 1.62 -20.01
CA LEU A 19 0.57 0.77 -19.38
C LEU A 19 1.54 1.70 -18.63
N GLN A 20 1.44 1.76 -17.30
CA GLN A 20 2.46 2.41 -16.49
C GLN A 20 3.73 1.57 -16.59
N LEU A 21 4.64 1.99 -17.47
CA LEU A 21 6.01 1.46 -17.60
C LEU A 21 6.97 2.09 -16.57
N ALA A 22 6.49 3.04 -15.77
CA ALA A 22 7.26 3.68 -14.72
C ALA A 22 7.15 2.85 -13.45
N ALA A 23 8.27 2.63 -12.75
CA ALA A 23 8.29 1.88 -11.50
C ALA A 23 7.70 2.65 -10.29
N VAL A 24 7.16 3.84 -10.55
CA VAL A 24 6.65 4.77 -9.57
C VAL A 24 5.40 5.47 -10.09
N THR A 25 4.42 5.65 -9.22
CA THR A 25 3.29 6.56 -9.44
C THR A 25 3.58 7.89 -8.78
N ARG A 26 3.49 8.96 -9.58
CA ARG A 26 3.69 10.33 -9.14
C ARG A 26 2.38 10.97 -8.70
N LEU A 27 2.32 11.41 -7.44
CA LEU A 27 1.21 12.19 -6.88
C LEU A 27 1.64 13.60 -6.54
N LYS A 28 0.77 14.59 -6.74
CA LYS A 28 1.06 15.99 -6.35
C LYS A 28 0.80 16.22 -4.87
N SER A 29 1.54 17.13 -4.25
CA SER A 29 1.28 17.69 -2.91
C SER A 29 0.82 19.14 -2.98
N ALA A 30 0.29 19.68 -1.88
CA ALA A 30 -0.30 21.02 -1.81
C ALA A 30 0.67 22.15 -2.16
N ASP A 31 1.96 21.96 -1.87
CA ASP A 31 3.04 22.88 -2.17
C ASP A 31 3.53 22.83 -3.63
N GLY A 32 2.87 22.06 -4.49
CA GLY A 32 3.27 21.89 -5.89
C GLY A 32 4.43 20.91 -6.11
N GLN A 33 4.99 20.32 -5.04
CA GLN A 33 5.89 19.19 -5.15
C GLN A 33 5.13 17.89 -5.47
N PHE A 34 5.84 16.76 -5.42
CA PHE A 34 5.27 15.45 -5.71
C PHE A 34 5.77 14.35 -4.77
N TRP A 35 5.08 13.22 -4.77
CA TRP A 35 5.48 11.96 -4.16
C TRP A 35 5.66 10.94 -5.27
N ASP A 36 6.83 10.33 -5.39
CA ASP A 36 7.05 9.20 -6.30
C ASP A 36 6.97 7.91 -5.48
N ILE A 37 5.82 7.23 -5.55
CA ILE A 37 5.51 6.02 -4.78
C ILE A 37 5.87 4.79 -5.59
N GLN A 38 6.68 3.89 -5.02
CA GLN A 38 7.02 2.60 -5.61
C GLN A 38 5.84 1.62 -5.52
N ASP A 39 4.98 1.62 -6.53
CA ASP A 39 3.75 0.84 -6.57
C ASP A 39 3.74 -0.24 -7.67
N THR A 40 4.64 -0.13 -8.65
CA THR A 40 4.68 -0.99 -9.81
C THR A 40 6.14 -1.29 -10.15
N SER A 41 6.47 -2.54 -10.44
CA SER A 41 7.75 -2.86 -11.09
C SER A 41 7.65 -4.23 -11.75
N PRO A 42 8.20 -4.42 -12.96
CA PRO A 42 8.64 -5.75 -13.37
C PRO A 42 9.46 -6.36 -12.22
N TRP A 43 9.26 -7.64 -11.92
CA TRP A 43 9.98 -8.37 -10.85
C TRP A 43 9.52 -8.12 -9.40
N ALA A 44 8.33 -7.54 -9.16
CA ALA A 44 7.72 -7.45 -7.83
C ALA A 44 8.52 -6.62 -6.80
N GLN A 45 9.14 -5.52 -7.24
CA GLN A 45 9.86 -4.58 -6.36
C GLN A 45 8.96 -3.48 -5.77
N ASP A 46 7.64 -3.61 -5.87
CA ASP A 46 6.70 -2.67 -5.29
C ASP A 46 6.69 -2.78 -3.76
N SER A 47 7.43 -1.86 -3.14
CA SER A 47 7.60 -1.79 -1.69
C SER A 47 6.58 -0.86 -1.03
N GLY A 48 5.95 0.04 -1.80
CA GLY A 48 5.21 1.19 -1.29
C GLY A 48 6.10 2.28 -0.68
N GLY A 49 7.42 2.19 -0.82
CA GLY A 49 8.30 3.26 -0.39
C GLY A 49 8.18 4.50 -1.28
N ILE A 50 8.57 5.64 -0.71
CA ILE A 50 8.79 6.90 -1.43
C ILE A 50 10.16 6.81 -2.07
N ALA A 51 10.21 6.70 -3.41
CA ALA A 51 11.47 6.79 -4.16
C ALA A 51 12.05 8.21 -4.06
N THR A 52 11.21 9.21 -4.31
CA THR A 52 11.57 10.63 -4.21
C THR A 52 10.42 11.44 -3.63
N GLY A 53 10.74 12.28 -2.65
CA GLY A 53 9.78 13.14 -1.94
C GLY A 53 9.46 14.49 -2.61
N GLY A 54 9.72 14.64 -3.91
CA GLY A 54 9.64 15.91 -4.63
C GLY A 54 11.02 16.50 -4.91
N GLY A 55 11.08 17.64 -5.62
CA GLY A 55 12.33 18.22 -6.11
C GLY A 55 13.32 18.70 -5.04
N ALA A 56 12.88 18.86 -3.79
CA ALA A 56 13.78 19.13 -2.66
C ALA A 56 14.58 17.88 -2.23
N ASN A 57 14.13 16.67 -2.59
CA ASN A 57 14.68 15.37 -2.19
C ASN A 57 14.75 15.11 -0.66
N PRO A 58 13.70 15.39 0.13
CA PRO A 58 13.71 15.08 1.57
C PRO A 58 13.80 13.56 1.85
N PHE A 59 13.49 12.75 0.83
CA PHE A 59 13.60 11.30 0.83
C PHE A 59 14.25 10.82 -0.46
N ASN A 60 15.13 9.84 -0.34
CA ASN A 60 15.73 9.11 -1.45
C ASN A 60 15.55 7.60 -1.24
N GLY A 61 14.32 7.19 -0.93
CA GLY A 61 13.96 5.83 -0.50
C GLY A 61 13.54 5.75 0.96
N PHE A 62 12.29 6.09 1.27
CA PHE A 62 11.76 6.07 2.64
C PHE A 62 10.39 5.37 2.75
N GLY A 63 10.02 4.91 3.95
CA GLY A 63 8.75 4.22 4.19
C GLY A 63 8.78 2.72 3.86
N TYR A 64 9.95 2.12 3.70
CA TYR A 64 10.14 0.69 3.49
C TYR A 64 9.88 -0.12 4.76
N LEU A 65 9.68 -1.44 4.60
CA LEU A 65 9.51 -2.38 5.71
C LEU A 65 10.58 -3.46 5.69
N LYS A 66 11.21 -3.67 6.85
CA LYS A 66 11.94 -4.91 7.17
C LYS A 66 11.20 -5.62 8.30
N LEU A 67 11.11 -6.94 8.23
CA LEU A 67 10.37 -7.78 9.17
C LEU A 67 11.27 -8.83 9.81
N GLN A 68 11.12 -9.00 11.13
CA GLN A 68 11.58 -10.14 11.89
C GLN A 68 10.39 -10.75 12.64
N VAL A 69 10.24 -12.07 12.55
CA VAL A 69 9.14 -12.79 13.20
C VAL A 69 9.73 -13.87 14.09
N ARG A 70 9.24 -13.94 15.32
CA ARG A 70 9.64 -14.94 16.31
C ARG A 70 8.44 -15.70 16.86
N ARG A 71 8.70 -16.92 17.31
CA ARG A 71 7.83 -17.61 18.26
C ARG A 71 7.97 -16.99 19.67
N PRO A 72 7.00 -17.22 20.57
CA PRO A 72 7.08 -16.74 21.95
C PRO A 72 8.30 -17.26 22.74
N ASP A 73 8.84 -18.42 22.37
CA ASP A 73 10.06 -19.00 22.94
C ASP A 73 11.35 -18.30 22.48
N GLY A 74 11.25 -17.30 21.59
CA GLY A 74 12.36 -16.53 21.05
C GLY A 74 12.93 -17.07 19.72
N ALA A 75 12.49 -18.24 19.25
CA ALA A 75 12.96 -18.82 17.99
C ALA A 75 12.61 -17.92 16.80
N ILE A 76 13.62 -17.58 15.99
CA ILE A 76 13.46 -16.71 14.82
C ILE A 76 12.91 -17.52 13.66
N LEU A 77 11.73 -17.15 13.18
CA LEU A 77 11.10 -17.71 11.98
C LEU A 77 11.47 -16.93 10.72
N VAL A 78 11.59 -15.61 10.84
CA VAL A 78 11.96 -14.69 9.76
C VAL A 78 12.99 -13.72 10.32
N ARG A 79 14.12 -13.57 9.63
CA ARG A 79 15.20 -12.66 10.01
C ARG A 79 15.35 -11.56 8.98
N ASN A 80 15.32 -10.31 9.43
CA ASN A 80 15.67 -9.11 8.66
C ASN A 80 15.19 -9.14 7.19
N ARG A 81 13.91 -9.45 6.99
CA ARG A 81 13.33 -9.62 5.66
C ARG A 81 12.79 -8.30 5.15
N TYR A 82 13.42 -7.75 4.12
CA TYR A 82 12.87 -6.64 3.35
C TYR A 82 11.60 -7.07 2.60
N LEU A 83 10.52 -6.29 2.69
CA LEU A 83 9.21 -6.61 2.10
C LEU A 83 8.98 -5.84 0.80
N THR A 84 8.56 -6.57 -0.23
CA THR A 84 8.19 -6.11 -1.58
C THR A 84 7.16 -7.07 -2.16
N GLY A 85 6.50 -6.72 -3.27
CA GLY A 85 5.54 -7.62 -3.91
C GLY A 85 4.12 -7.46 -3.38
N PHE A 86 3.77 -6.29 -2.83
CA PHE A 86 2.46 -6.03 -2.24
C PHE A 86 1.31 -5.98 -3.26
N GLY A 87 1.65 -5.88 -4.55
CA GLY A 87 0.73 -5.60 -5.63
C GLY A 87 -0.04 -4.31 -5.34
N LEU A 88 0.64 -3.19 -5.13
CA LEU A 88 -0.06 -1.95 -4.78
C LEU A 88 -0.90 -1.44 -5.95
N ALA A 89 -2.22 -1.48 -5.79
CA ALA A 89 -3.16 -0.94 -6.76
C ALA A 89 -3.55 0.49 -6.40
N HIS A 90 -3.32 1.43 -7.33
CA HIS A 90 -3.77 2.81 -7.22
C HIS A 90 -5.26 2.93 -7.57
N ASP A 91 -6.00 3.70 -6.78
CA ASP A 91 -7.43 3.96 -7.02
C ASP A 91 -7.69 4.98 -8.13
N GLY A 92 -6.64 5.55 -8.73
CA GLY A 92 -6.72 6.63 -9.71
C GLY A 92 -6.78 8.03 -9.09
N ALA A 93 -6.70 8.13 -7.75
CA ALA A 93 -6.75 9.38 -6.99
C ALA A 93 -5.62 9.44 -5.94
N GLU A 94 -5.93 9.20 -4.67
CA GLU A 94 -5.06 9.52 -3.53
C GLU A 94 -4.60 8.27 -2.76
N ARG A 95 -5.02 7.07 -3.18
CA ARG A 95 -4.83 5.86 -2.36
C ARG A 95 -4.22 4.71 -3.15
N PHE A 96 -3.38 3.95 -2.45
CA PHE A 96 -2.88 2.65 -2.88
C PHE A 96 -3.26 1.60 -1.85
N ASP A 97 -3.61 0.41 -2.32
CA ASP A 97 -3.89 -0.74 -1.46
C ASP A 97 -3.23 -2.01 -2.01
N SER A 98 -2.75 -2.86 -1.11
CA SER A 98 -2.18 -4.16 -1.47
C SER A 98 -3.26 -5.09 -2.01
N ILE A 99 -3.11 -5.57 -3.25
CA ILE A 99 -3.90 -6.68 -3.79
C ILE A 99 -3.18 -8.02 -3.73
N THR A 100 -1.89 -8.04 -3.38
CA THR A 100 -1.15 -9.28 -3.07
C THR A 100 -0.39 -9.14 -1.74
N PRO A 101 -1.09 -9.19 -0.58
CA PRO A 101 -0.46 -9.18 0.72
C PRO A 101 0.64 -10.25 0.85
N VAL A 102 1.70 -9.94 1.60
CA VAL A 102 2.92 -10.76 1.67
C VAL A 102 2.89 -11.65 2.92
N LEU A 103 3.06 -12.95 2.76
CA LEU A 103 3.15 -13.89 3.88
C LEU A 103 4.61 -14.12 4.32
N GLN A 104 4.90 -13.91 5.60
CA GLN A 104 6.22 -14.17 6.21
C GLN A 104 6.07 -14.76 7.62
N GLY A 105 6.64 -15.95 7.86
CA GLY A 105 6.65 -16.54 9.21
C GLY A 105 5.26 -16.82 9.81
N GLY A 106 4.23 -16.96 8.97
CA GLY A 106 2.83 -17.10 9.41
C GLY A 106 2.10 -15.77 9.67
N VAL A 107 2.70 -14.64 9.30
CA VAL A 107 2.07 -13.31 9.36
C VAL A 107 1.85 -12.80 7.94
N VAL A 108 0.60 -12.52 7.60
CA VAL A 108 0.25 -11.81 6.35
C VAL A 108 0.37 -10.32 6.60
N VAL A 109 1.17 -9.65 5.77
CA VAL A 109 1.39 -8.20 5.83
C VAL A 109 0.70 -7.55 4.64
N ALA A 110 -0.21 -6.63 4.91
CA ALA A 110 -0.83 -5.79 3.89
C ALA A 110 -0.52 -4.32 4.17
N ARG A 111 -0.44 -3.55 3.09
CA ARG A 111 -0.08 -2.13 3.11
C ARG A 111 -1.11 -1.31 2.33
N ALA A 112 -1.46 -0.16 2.89
CA ALA A 112 -2.16 0.89 2.18
C ALA A 112 -1.47 2.24 2.39
N LEU A 113 -1.50 3.08 1.36
CA LEU A 113 -1.00 4.46 1.40
C LEU A 113 -2.13 5.43 1.11
N TYR A 114 -2.15 6.55 1.81
CA TYR A 114 -3.06 7.67 1.51
C TYR A 114 -2.26 8.96 1.41
N ALA A 115 -2.29 9.59 0.24
CA ALA A 115 -1.50 10.75 -0.12
C ALA A 115 -2.42 11.82 -0.73
N PRO A 116 -3.17 12.55 0.11
CA PRO A 116 -4.13 13.51 -0.39
C PRO A 116 -3.46 14.74 -0.99
N GLY A 117 -3.99 15.19 -2.13
CA GLY A 117 -3.36 16.24 -2.95
C GLY A 117 -3.42 17.64 -2.32
N ASP A 118 -4.26 17.81 -1.30
CA ASP A 118 -4.43 19.04 -0.52
C ASP A 118 -3.53 19.12 0.72
N THR A 119 -2.60 18.17 0.89
CA THR A 119 -1.67 18.16 2.02
C THR A 119 -0.20 18.01 1.60
N ASN A 120 0.70 18.20 2.56
CA ASN A 120 2.13 17.95 2.43
C ASN A 120 2.57 16.72 3.24
N TYR A 121 1.64 15.82 3.57
CA TYR A 121 1.94 14.56 4.23
C TYR A 121 1.39 13.37 3.44
N LEU A 122 1.95 12.20 3.75
CA LEU A 122 1.47 10.91 3.31
C LEU A 122 1.25 10.03 4.55
N ARG A 123 0.22 9.17 4.50
CA ARG A 123 -0.08 8.20 5.55
C ARG A 123 0.16 6.78 5.06
N TYR A 124 0.83 5.97 5.88
CA TYR A 124 0.90 4.52 5.78
C TYR A 124 -0.09 3.86 6.74
N PHE A 125 -0.75 2.80 6.28
CA PHE A 125 -1.46 1.83 7.10
C PHE A 125 -0.89 0.45 6.79
N ASP A 126 -0.18 -0.14 7.73
CA ASP A 126 0.45 -1.45 7.59
C ASP A 126 -0.21 -2.43 8.57
N SER A 127 -0.82 -3.50 8.07
CA SER A 127 -1.51 -4.50 8.89
C SER A 127 -0.75 -5.83 8.91
N TYR A 128 -0.81 -6.51 10.06
CA TYR A 128 -0.09 -7.74 10.36
C TYR A 128 -1.09 -8.75 10.91
N THR A 129 -1.51 -9.70 10.08
CA THR A 129 -2.50 -10.73 10.44
C THR A 129 -1.81 -12.06 10.71
N ASN A 130 -1.99 -12.61 11.90
CA ASN A 130 -1.46 -13.93 12.23
C ASN A 130 -2.42 -15.03 11.75
N VAL A 131 -1.99 -15.80 10.76
CA VAL A 131 -2.76 -16.88 10.14
C VAL A 131 -2.43 -18.27 10.72
N THR A 132 -1.71 -18.32 11.84
CA THR A 132 -1.30 -19.56 12.51
C THR A 132 -2.11 -19.81 13.79
N GLY A 133 -2.01 -21.04 14.32
CA GLY A 133 -2.60 -21.42 15.61
C GLY A 133 -1.78 -21.01 16.83
N GLU A 134 -0.65 -20.32 16.66
CA GLU A 134 0.24 -19.90 17.75
C GLU A 134 0.46 -18.39 17.74
N ASP A 135 0.83 -17.81 18.87
CA ASP A 135 1.28 -16.42 18.93
C ASP A 135 2.48 -16.16 18.00
N ARG A 136 2.54 -14.94 17.46
CA ARG A 136 3.68 -14.44 16.69
C ARG A 136 4.17 -13.14 17.30
N VAL A 137 5.45 -13.08 17.67
CA VAL A 137 6.12 -11.84 18.06
C VAL A 137 6.67 -11.21 16.79
N VAL A 138 6.11 -10.07 16.43
CA VAL A 138 6.44 -9.32 15.22
C VAL A 138 7.33 -8.16 15.60
N GLU A 139 8.49 -8.07 14.96
CA GLU A 139 9.39 -6.93 14.99
C GLU A 139 9.44 -6.34 13.58
N VAL A 140 9.03 -5.09 13.42
CA VAL A 140 9.01 -4.42 12.12
C VAL A 140 9.81 -3.12 12.19
N ALA A 141 10.77 -2.99 11.29
CA ALA A 141 11.47 -1.73 11.06
C ALA A 141 10.80 -1.00 9.90
N TRP A 142 10.30 0.21 10.17
CA TRP A 142 9.75 1.13 9.19
C TRP A 142 10.68 2.33 9.02
N GLY A 143 10.99 2.71 7.78
CA GLY A 143 11.82 3.88 7.51
C GLY A 143 12.61 3.78 6.21
N GLY A 144 13.83 4.30 6.18
CA GLY A 144 14.69 4.37 4.99
C GLY A 144 15.60 5.59 5.01
N ALA A 145 16.07 6.01 3.84
CA ALA A 145 16.96 7.16 3.68
C ALA A 145 16.18 8.49 3.73
N ALA A 146 16.49 9.29 4.73
CA ALA A 146 16.13 10.71 4.78
C ALA A 146 17.30 11.54 4.22
N GLY A 147 17.02 12.54 3.38
CA GLY A 147 18.04 13.31 2.66
C GLY A 147 18.64 12.61 1.44
N ALA A 148 19.65 13.24 0.82
CA ALA A 148 20.31 12.72 -0.39
C ALA A 148 21.83 12.58 -0.20
N PHE A 149 22.35 11.46 -0.74
CA PHE A 149 23.77 11.05 -0.71
C PHE A 149 24.74 12.06 -1.34
N GLU A 150 24.28 12.84 -2.31
CA GLU A 150 25.17 13.54 -3.26
C GLU A 150 25.81 14.81 -2.67
N ASP A 151 25.21 15.35 -1.61
CA ASP A 151 25.67 16.58 -0.96
C ASP A 151 26.49 16.33 0.33
N GLY A 152 26.72 15.07 0.73
CA GLY A 152 27.56 14.70 1.88
C GLY A 152 27.06 15.21 3.24
N GLY A 153 25.84 15.75 3.28
CA GLY A 153 25.26 16.38 4.46
C GLY A 153 24.71 15.35 5.44
N ARG A 154 25.12 15.43 6.72
CA ARG A 154 24.63 14.52 7.76
C ARG A 154 23.16 14.78 8.05
N VAL A 155 22.36 13.72 8.10
CA VAL A 155 20.99 13.80 8.64
C VAL A 155 21.08 14.00 10.14
N THR A 156 20.43 15.05 10.63
CA THR A 156 20.40 15.41 12.05
C THR A 156 18.98 15.42 12.56
N VAL A 157 18.77 14.94 13.78
CA VAL A 157 17.49 15.06 14.48
C VAL A 157 17.32 16.52 14.91
N ALA A 158 16.34 17.19 14.33
CA ALA A 158 16.05 18.59 14.63
C ALA A 158 15.18 18.73 15.87
N ALA A 159 14.12 17.92 15.97
CA ALA A 159 13.23 17.88 17.12
C ALA A 159 12.53 16.53 17.25
N THR A 160 12.27 16.13 18.49
CA THR A 160 11.41 15.00 18.84
C THR A 160 10.17 15.48 19.58
N SER A 161 9.25 14.56 19.87
CA SER A 161 8.02 14.89 20.59
C SER A 161 8.24 15.24 22.07
N SER A 162 9.33 14.75 22.67
CA SER A 162 9.80 15.16 23.99
C SER A 162 10.43 16.56 24.01
N GLY A 163 10.70 17.14 22.83
CA GLY A 163 11.32 18.46 22.68
C GLY A 163 12.85 18.42 22.77
N ASP A 164 13.46 17.23 22.75
CA ASP A 164 14.89 17.05 22.65
C ASP A 164 15.33 16.70 21.20
N ARG A 165 16.57 16.25 21.04
CA ARG A 165 17.17 15.85 19.75
C ARG A 165 17.61 14.38 19.74
N ARG A 166 17.05 13.54 20.62
CA ARG A 166 17.37 12.12 20.74
C ARG A 166 16.10 11.32 20.54
N ILE A 167 16.15 10.36 19.64
CA ILE A 167 14.98 9.51 19.40
C ILE A 167 14.91 8.49 20.53
N GLU A 168 13.85 8.56 21.34
CA GLU A 168 13.65 7.67 22.49
C GLU A 168 12.37 6.82 22.36
N PRO A 169 12.31 5.64 23.00
CA PRO A 169 11.08 4.88 23.13
C PRO A 169 9.96 5.71 23.75
N GLY A 170 8.93 6.00 22.96
CA GLY A 170 7.79 6.83 23.36
C GLY A 170 7.69 8.16 22.61
N ASP A 171 8.65 8.48 21.74
CA ASP A 171 8.47 9.58 20.81
C ASP A 171 7.29 9.33 19.85
N ALA A 172 6.40 10.30 19.76
CA ALA A 172 5.25 10.28 18.86
C ALA A 172 5.58 10.82 17.46
N PHE A 173 6.63 11.64 17.34
CA PHE A 173 7.18 12.07 16.06
C PHE A 173 8.67 12.40 16.18
N VAL A 174 9.35 12.38 15.03
CA VAL A 174 10.74 12.81 14.88
C VAL A 174 10.84 13.71 13.65
N THR A 175 11.39 14.90 13.81
CA THR A 175 11.77 15.78 12.69
C THR A 175 13.26 15.66 12.44
N VAL A 176 13.63 15.40 11.19
CA VAL A 176 15.01 15.34 10.75
C VAL A 176 15.27 16.35 9.64
N MET A 177 16.52 16.73 9.49
CA MET A 177 16.98 17.58 8.40
C MET A 177 18.33 17.10 7.89
N GLN A 178 18.64 17.37 6.62
CA GLN A 178 20.02 17.33 6.15
C GLN A 178 20.72 18.64 6.53
N ASP A 179 21.69 18.54 7.44
CA ASP A 179 22.44 19.69 7.94
C ASP A 179 23.55 20.09 6.96
N ALA A 180 23.19 20.94 6.00
CA ALA A 180 24.07 21.35 4.91
C ALA A 180 25.18 22.33 5.33
N ARG A 181 25.09 22.92 6.53
CA ARG A 181 26.04 23.96 6.98
C ARG A 181 26.62 23.72 8.38
N GLY A 182 26.36 22.57 9.00
CA GLY A 182 26.87 22.25 10.33
C GLY A 182 26.27 23.15 11.41
N SER A 183 24.95 23.31 11.42
CA SER A 183 24.27 24.14 12.40
C SER A 183 24.33 23.55 13.81
N ASP A 184 24.84 24.32 14.77
CA ASP A 184 24.82 23.96 16.20
C ASP A 184 23.38 23.77 16.74
N ASP A 185 22.43 24.51 16.16
CA ASP A 185 21.00 24.33 16.39
C ASP A 185 20.30 23.95 15.09
N PRO A 186 20.05 22.64 14.86
CA PRO A 186 19.29 22.17 13.72
C PRO A 186 17.94 22.85 13.54
N MET A 187 17.23 23.23 14.61
CA MET A 187 15.94 23.93 14.49
C MET A 187 16.04 25.31 13.84
N ARG A 188 17.25 25.88 13.75
CA ARG A 188 17.54 27.18 13.14
C ARG A 188 18.50 27.06 11.95
N GLY A 189 18.99 25.85 11.68
CA GLY A 189 19.93 25.57 10.60
C GLY A 189 19.19 25.42 9.29
N PRO A 190 19.81 25.80 8.16
CA PRO A 190 19.16 25.64 6.87
C PRO A 190 19.26 24.18 6.40
N SER A 191 18.13 23.56 6.09
CA SER A 191 18.06 22.19 5.56
C SER A 191 18.41 22.11 4.07
N GLY A 192 19.38 21.26 3.71
CA GLY A 192 19.88 21.11 2.33
C GLY A 192 18.87 20.53 1.35
N HIS A 193 18.29 19.38 1.66
CA HIS A 193 17.31 18.66 0.82
C HIS A 193 15.88 18.71 1.39
N GLY A 194 15.62 19.75 2.19
CA GLY A 194 14.36 19.93 2.90
C GLY A 194 14.23 19.00 4.10
N PRO A 195 13.60 19.48 5.19
CA PRO A 195 13.38 18.65 6.36
C PRO A 195 12.22 17.69 6.14
N SER A 196 12.17 16.67 6.97
CA SER A 196 11.04 15.75 7.04
C SER A 196 10.64 15.48 8.48
N ALA A 197 9.36 15.22 8.69
CA ALA A 197 8.87 14.71 9.97
C ALA A 197 8.23 13.34 9.79
N HIS A 198 8.55 12.42 10.69
CA HIS A 198 8.03 11.07 10.74
C HIS A 198 7.15 10.95 11.98
N VAL A 199 5.85 10.75 11.80
CA VAL A 199 4.88 10.64 12.89
C VAL A 199 4.66 9.16 13.18
N LEU A 200 5.09 8.73 14.37
CA LEU A 200 5.20 7.34 14.81
C LEU A 200 3.96 6.85 15.57
N GLY A 201 3.11 7.79 16.02
CA GLY A 201 1.88 7.51 16.74
C GLY A 201 1.94 7.90 18.22
N SER A 202 0.83 8.44 18.73
CA SER A 202 0.73 8.92 20.12
C SER A 202 0.74 7.80 21.17
N GLN A 203 0.60 6.54 20.75
CA GLN A 203 0.76 5.36 21.61
C GLN A 203 1.97 4.50 21.19
N SER A 204 3.02 5.12 20.66
CA SER A 204 4.26 4.41 20.32
C SER A 204 4.98 3.83 21.55
N ARG A 205 4.76 4.39 22.75
CA ARG A 205 5.37 3.90 23.99
C ARG A 205 4.98 2.44 24.27
N GLY A 206 5.99 1.57 24.37
CA GLY A 206 5.80 0.13 24.56
C GLY A 206 5.70 -0.67 23.26
N LEU A 207 5.58 0.01 22.11
CA LEU A 207 5.66 -0.59 20.77
C LEU A 207 7.00 -0.28 20.10
N LEU A 208 7.41 0.99 20.04
CA LEU A 208 8.72 1.40 19.55
C LEU A 208 9.79 0.95 20.56
N VAL A 209 10.69 0.07 20.14
CA VAL A 209 11.70 -0.54 21.01
C VAL A 209 13.12 -0.07 20.73
N SER A 210 13.42 0.34 19.49
CA SER A 210 14.74 0.82 19.09
C SER A 210 14.70 1.61 17.78
N VAL A 211 15.82 2.26 17.46
CA VAL A 211 16.09 2.85 16.15
C VAL A 211 17.37 2.22 15.61
N GLY A 212 17.27 1.62 14.42
CA GLY A 212 18.33 0.83 13.82
C GLY A 212 18.74 1.29 12.42
N ASP A 213 19.82 0.71 11.90
CA ASP A 213 20.29 0.91 10.53
C ASP A 213 19.40 0.13 9.54
N MET A 214 18.53 0.87 8.84
CA MET A 214 17.60 0.32 7.85
C MET A 214 18.31 -0.19 6.59
N TYR A 215 19.53 0.25 6.28
CA TYR A 215 20.32 -0.29 5.17
C TYR A 215 20.82 -1.69 5.51
N ARG A 216 21.37 -1.85 6.73
CA ARG A 216 21.92 -3.12 7.22
C ARG A 216 20.89 -3.99 7.94
N ASP A 217 21.03 -4.17 9.25
CA ASP A 217 20.09 -4.92 10.07
C ASP A 217 19.53 -4.02 11.19
N PRO A 218 18.34 -3.43 11.02
CA PRO A 218 17.79 -2.50 12.01
C PRO A 218 17.43 -3.19 13.33
N PHE A 219 17.36 -4.52 13.37
CA PHE A 219 17.03 -5.29 14.57
C PHE A 219 18.24 -5.55 15.47
N SER A 220 19.47 -5.32 14.99
CA SER A 220 20.71 -5.55 15.74
C SER A 220 21.74 -4.45 15.63
N GLU A 221 21.71 -3.65 14.56
CA GLU A 221 22.64 -2.54 14.33
C GLU A 221 21.93 -1.22 14.65
N PRO A 222 22.44 -0.45 15.63
CA PRO A 222 21.91 0.88 15.93
C PRO A 222 22.04 1.81 14.72
N TRP A 223 21.11 2.76 14.61
CA TRP A 223 21.21 3.79 13.59
C TRP A 223 22.47 4.64 13.79
N PRO A 224 23.34 4.78 12.77
CA PRO A 224 24.66 5.36 12.94
C PRO A 224 24.65 6.90 13.05
N GLY A 225 23.56 7.56 12.65
CA GLY A 225 23.43 9.02 12.72
C GLY A 225 24.24 9.78 11.66
N ASP A 226 24.68 9.11 10.58
CA ASP A 226 25.45 9.69 9.47
C ASP A 226 24.96 9.25 8.08
N ASP A 227 25.61 9.77 7.02
CA ASP A 227 25.08 9.93 5.65
C ASP A 227 24.96 8.64 4.78
N PRO A 228 23.81 8.42 4.10
CA PRO A 228 22.49 8.96 4.41
C PRO A 228 21.90 8.08 5.48
N ALA A 229 21.24 8.75 6.41
CA ALA A 229 20.88 8.10 7.63
C ALA A 229 19.64 7.24 7.33
N HIS A 230 19.89 5.96 7.08
CA HIS A 230 18.88 4.96 6.84
C HIS A 230 18.21 4.63 8.17
N ILE A 231 17.31 5.50 8.62
CA ILE A 231 16.62 5.39 9.90
C ILE A 231 15.62 4.23 9.80
N GLY A 232 15.70 3.26 10.72
CA GLY A 232 14.70 2.22 10.89
C GLY A 232 14.05 2.31 12.27
N TYR A 233 12.80 2.75 12.33
CA TYR A 233 12.01 2.74 13.57
C TYR A 233 11.50 1.32 13.84
N VAL A 234 11.99 0.67 14.88
CA VAL A 234 11.68 -0.74 15.17
C VAL A 234 10.54 -0.84 16.16
N PHE A 235 9.41 -1.35 15.69
CA PHE A 235 8.23 -1.65 16.50
C PHE A 235 8.19 -3.14 16.84
N ARG A 236 7.79 -3.49 18.06
CA ARG A 236 7.60 -4.87 18.51
C ARG A 236 6.25 -5.06 19.17
N PHE A 237 5.53 -6.10 18.76
CA PHE A 237 4.25 -6.49 19.36
C PHE A 237 3.94 -7.97 19.13
N THR A 238 3.05 -8.53 19.94
CA THR A 238 2.57 -9.91 19.79
C THR A 238 1.22 -9.90 19.10
N VAL A 239 1.10 -10.66 18.01
CA VAL A 239 -0.16 -10.88 17.29
C VAL A 239 -0.70 -12.27 17.65
N LYS A 240 -1.89 -12.32 18.25
CA LYS A 240 -2.57 -13.57 18.62
C LYS A 240 -3.12 -14.30 17.38
N PRO A 241 -3.33 -15.63 17.44
CA PRO A 241 -3.96 -16.41 16.36
C PRO A 241 -5.23 -15.76 15.82
N GLY A 242 -5.33 -15.61 14.49
CA GLY A 242 -6.50 -15.05 13.81
C GLY A 242 -6.75 -13.56 14.09
N ARG A 243 -5.84 -12.87 14.79
CA ARG A 243 -5.94 -11.42 15.04
C ARG A 243 -5.05 -10.65 14.07
N THR A 244 -5.43 -9.39 13.89
CA THR A 244 -4.68 -8.39 13.13
C THR A 244 -4.28 -7.26 14.07
N THR A 245 -3.03 -6.84 13.96
CA THR A 245 -2.53 -5.60 14.52
C THR A 245 -2.10 -4.71 13.37
N ALA A 246 -2.35 -3.41 13.46
CA ALA A 246 -1.95 -2.44 12.44
C ALA A 246 -1.14 -1.29 13.03
N LEU A 247 -0.28 -0.71 12.21
CA LEU A 247 0.49 0.49 12.49
C LEU A 247 0.11 1.57 11.49
N VAL A 248 -0.13 2.78 11.98
CA VAL A 248 -0.38 3.96 11.14
C VAL A 248 0.74 4.97 11.34
N MET A 249 1.45 5.30 10.26
CA MET A 249 2.58 6.24 10.27
C MET A 249 2.30 7.38 9.31
N PHE A 250 2.84 8.57 9.59
CA PHE A 250 2.81 9.68 8.64
C PHE A 250 4.21 10.16 8.30
N VAL A 251 4.35 10.63 7.08
CA VAL A 251 5.55 11.31 6.59
C VAL A 251 5.13 12.70 6.16
N VAL A 252 5.77 13.74 6.71
CA VAL A 252 5.58 15.14 6.33
C VAL A 252 6.84 15.62 5.65
N LYS A 253 6.71 16.37 4.56
CA LYS A 253 7.85 16.95 3.85
C LYS A 253 7.92 18.47 3.90
N GLY A 254 9.15 18.96 3.91
CA GLY A 254 9.57 20.36 3.84
C GLY A 254 10.15 20.73 2.48
N LEU A 255 10.22 22.03 2.22
CA LEU A 255 11.04 22.57 1.12
C LEU A 255 12.51 22.70 1.56
N SER A 256 13.44 22.76 0.61
CA SER A 256 14.85 23.05 0.90
C SER A 256 15.04 24.50 1.34
N GLU A 257 15.89 24.75 2.34
CA GLU A 257 16.19 26.09 2.88
C GLU A 257 17.59 26.60 2.45
N VAL A 258 18.28 25.85 1.58
CA VAL A 258 19.61 26.19 1.07
C VAL A 258 19.63 26.30 -0.45
N TYR A 259 18.69 25.66 -1.14
CA TYR A 259 18.77 25.46 -2.59
C TYR A 259 18.58 26.75 -3.40
N ASP A 260 19.60 27.11 -4.21
CA ASP A 260 19.53 28.05 -5.34
C ASP A 260 19.89 27.25 -6.61
N PRO A 261 19.01 27.17 -7.62
CA PRO A 261 19.22 26.34 -8.82
C PRO A 261 20.35 26.78 -9.75
N ARG A 262 21.16 27.77 -9.37
CA ARG A 262 22.35 28.18 -10.13
C ARG A 262 23.56 27.24 -10.00
N GLY A 263 23.47 26.16 -9.20
CA GLY A 263 24.40 25.02 -9.29
C GLY A 263 24.27 24.05 -8.11
N GLY A 264 24.14 22.73 -8.27
CA GLY A 264 24.09 21.90 -9.47
C GLY A 264 24.05 20.40 -9.10
N PHE A 265 23.67 19.59 -10.09
CA PHE A 265 23.88 18.14 -10.28
C PHE A 265 23.24 17.11 -9.32
N PRO A 266 22.98 15.88 -9.83
CA PRO A 266 23.27 15.38 -11.17
C PRO A 266 22.15 15.61 -12.19
N VAL A 267 22.50 16.33 -13.25
CA VAL A 267 21.70 16.46 -14.48
C VAL A 267 22.02 15.25 -15.37
N PRO A 268 21.04 14.44 -15.82
CA PRO A 268 21.28 13.43 -16.83
C PRO A 268 21.54 14.10 -18.18
N ILE A 269 22.54 13.60 -18.90
CA ILE A 269 22.84 14.07 -20.25
C ILE A 269 21.82 13.44 -21.21
N ARG A 270 20.97 14.26 -21.82
CA ARG A 270 20.14 13.87 -22.98
C ARG A 270 20.40 14.84 -24.13
N ASN A 271 20.89 14.33 -25.26
CA ASN A 271 21.11 15.08 -26.50
C ASN A 271 22.05 16.31 -26.39
N GLY A 272 23.06 16.27 -25.52
CA GLY A 272 24.09 17.31 -25.47
C GLY A 272 23.64 18.69 -24.95
N MET A 273 22.45 18.79 -24.35
CA MET A 273 21.98 20.01 -23.67
C MET A 273 21.68 19.71 -22.19
N ILE A 274 22.13 20.60 -21.31
CA ILE A 274 21.85 20.55 -19.87
C ILE A 274 20.38 20.93 -19.68
N ALA A 275 19.54 19.99 -19.24
CA ALA A 275 18.17 20.27 -18.81
C ALA A 275 17.89 19.53 -17.50
N PRO A 276 17.47 20.21 -16.42
CA PRO A 276 17.11 19.53 -15.18
C PRO A 276 15.92 18.59 -15.42
N GLN A 277 15.85 17.47 -14.68
CA GLN A 277 14.72 16.52 -14.78
C GLN A 277 13.38 17.13 -14.31
N PHE A 278 13.44 18.22 -13.54
CA PHE A 278 12.31 18.92 -12.97
C PHE A 278 12.53 20.43 -13.05
N ASP A 279 11.45 21.21 -13.03
CA ASP A 279 11.56 22.65 -12.84
C ASP A 279 12.23 22.93 -11.50
N ALA A 280 13.19 23.86 -11.50
CA ALA A 280 13.82 24.28 -10.26
C ALA A 280 12.76 24.83 -9.30
N LEU A 281 12.75 24.30 -8.07
CA LEU A 281 11.79 24.63 -7.01
C LEU A 281 11.69 26.14 -6.78
N TYR A 282 12.81 26.84 -6.96
CA TYR A 282 12.91 28.29 -6.86
C TYR A 282 13.42 28.88 -8.19
N SER A 283 12.60 28.81 -9.24
CA SER A 283 12.87 29.44 -10.54
C SER A 283 12.15 30.79 -10.69
N GLY A 284 12.64 31.64 -11.60
CA GLY A 284 12.06 32.95 -11.91
C GLY A 284 12.89 34.15 -11.46
N ALA A 285 12.36 35.36 -11.66
CA ALA A 285 13.10 36.62 -11.42
C ALA A 285 13.28 36.98 -9.94
N ASN A 286 12.54 36.32 -9.03
CA ASN A 286 12.64 36.52 -7.58
C ASN A 286 12.34 35.22 -6.81
N PRO A 287 13.27 34.26 -6.80
CA PRO A 287 13.08 32.99 -6.09
C PRO A 287 13.03 33.22 -4.57
N ALA A 288 11.89 32.94 -3.95
CA ALA A 288 11.70 33.05 -2.50
C ALA A 288 12.13 31.74 -1.81
N ILE A 289 13.43 31.60 -1.54
CA ILE A 289 13.95 30.53 -0.71
C ILE A 289 13.46 30.74 0.73
N PRO A 290 12.93 29.71 1.43
CA PRO A 290 12.54 29.82 2.83
C PRO A 290 13.71 30.25 3.71
N ALA A 291 13.40 31.01 4.77
CA ALA A 291 14.40 31.32 5.79
C ALA A 291 14.86 30.04 6.50
N ALA A 292 16.14 30.00 6.92
CA ALA A 292 16.70 28.88 7.67
C ALA A 292 15.85 28.51 8.89
N GLY A 293 15.51 27.22 9.05
CA GLY A 293 14.67 26.69 10.11
C GLY A 293 13.16 26.91 9.96
N ALA A 294 12.69 27.70 8.98
CA ALA A 294 11.27 27.96 8.80
C ALA A 294 10.49 26.71 8.36
N GLU A 295 11.04 25.93 7.43
CA GLU A 295 10.45 24.67 6.98
C GLU A 295 10.56 23.59 8.05
N ILE A 296 11.63 23.59 8.85
CA ILE A 296 11.77 22.66 9.99
C ILE A 296 10.65 22.92 10.99
N ALA A 297 10.46 24.19 11.38
CA ALA A 297 9.36 24.58 12.25
C ALA A 297 7.99 24.21 11.65
N ARG A 298 7.81 24.38 10.34
CA ARG A 298 6.57 24.02 9.63
C ARG A 298 6.30 22.52 9.69
N VAL A 299 7.25 21.66 9.31
CA VAL A 299 7.03 20.20 9.33
C VAL A 299 6.86 19.67 10.75
N THR A 300 7.56 20.23 11.73
CA THR A 300 7.37 19.90 13.15
C THR A 300 5.97 20.31 13.63
N ALA A 301 5.45 21.47 13.22
CA ALA A 301 4.11 21.90 13.58
C ALA A 301 3.03 20.97 12.99
N VAL A 302 3.17 20.57 11.73
CA VAL A 302 2.26 19.57 11.11
C VAL A 302 2.36 18.22 11.82
N ALA A 303 3.57 17.79 12.19
CA ALA A 303 3.75 16.55 12.94
C ALA A 303 3.03 16.58 14.30
N ARG A 304 3.13 17.69 15.05
CA ARG A 304 2.37 17.89 16.30
C ARG A 304 0.87 17.85 16.06
N GLN A 305 0.39 18.53 15.02
CA GLN A 305 -1.03 18.49 14.64
C GLN A 305 -1.50 17.07 14.35
N LEU A 306 -0.72 16.27 13.62
CA LEU A 306 -1.05 14.87 13.31
C LEU A 306 -1.02 13.96 14.55
N VAL A 307 -0.14 14.25 15.53
CA VAL A 307 -0.15 13.55 16.82
C VAL A 307 -1.43 13.84 17.61
N ASP A 308 -1.90 15.09 17.59
CA ASP A 308 -3.10 15.50 18.30
C ASP A 308 -4.39 15.07 17.57
N GLN A 309 -4.39 15.16 16.24
CA GLN A 309 -5.53 14.92 15.35
C GLN A 309 -5.06 14.18 14.09
N PRO A 310 -4.86 12.85 14.17
CA PRO A 310 -4.39 12.09 13.02
C PRO A 310 -5.44 12.06 11.91
N ASP A 311 -5.00 12.24 10.66
CA ASP A 311 -5.88 12.05 9.50
C ASP A 311 -6.14 10.55 9.28
N LEU A 312 -7.26 10.08 9.82
CA LEU A 312 -7.71 8.69 9.72
C LEU A 312 -8.81 8.48 8.67
N ARG A 313 -9.00 9.44 7.76
CA ARG A 313 -10.01 9.34 6.69
C ARG A 313 -9.79 8.10 5.82
N GLY A 314 -10.90 7.52 5.36
CA GLY A 314 -10.89 6.37 4.45
C GLY A 314 -10.45 5.04 5.07
N LEU A 315 -10.29 4.95 6.40
CA LEU A 315 -10.16 3.69 7.12
C LEU A 315 -11.54 3.19 7.57
N THR A 316 -11.74 1.88 7.52
CA THR A 316 -12.97 1.24 8.01
C THR A 316 -13.00 1.22 9.54
N PRO A 317 -14.18 1.11 10.19
CA PRO A 317 -14.26 0.92 11.64
C PRO A 317 -13.43 -0.27 12.15
N ARG A 318 -13.33 -1.34 11.36
CA ARG A 318 -12.53 -2.53 11.66
C ARG A 318 -11.03 -2.22 11.62
N GLU A 319 -10.54 -1.60 10.54
CA GLU A 319 -9.15 -1.16 10.42
C GLU A 319 -8.76 -0.24 11.59
N LEU A 320 -9.64 0.71 11.90
CA LEU A 320 -9.47 1.67 12.99
C LEU A 320 -9.32 1.02 14.38
N GLY A 321 -9.93 -0.14 14.62
CA GLY A 321 -9.78 -0.86 15.88
C GLY A 321 -8.65 -1.89 15.89
N GLN A 322 -7.94 -2.06 14.76
CA GLN A 322 -6.71 -2.86 14.67
C GLN A 322 -5.46 -2.01 14.90
N VAL A 323 -5.55 -0.69 14.79
CA VAL A 323 -4.43 0.25 14.97
C VAL A 323 -3.93 0.21 16.42
N ALA A 324 -2.65 -0.11 16.61
CA ALA A 324 -2.05 -0.24 17.95
C ALA A 324 -1.30 1.00 18.43
N ASN A 325 -0.79 1.84 17.53
CA ASN A 325 0.05 2.99 17.87
C ASN A 325 -0.73 4.32 17.99
N TRP A 326 -2.06 4.25 18.04
CA TRP A 326 -2.96 5.40 18.21
C TRP A 326 -4.09 5.02 19.18
N PRO A 327 -4.64 5.98 19.96
CA PRO A 327 -5.69 5.70 20.92
C PRO A 327 -6.95 5.15 20.22
N ALA A 328 -7.43 4.03 20.74
CA ALA A 328 -8.71 3.43 20.35
C ALA A 328 -9.93 4.11 21.02
N SER A 329 -9.75 5.25 21.70
CA SER A 329 -10.71 5.77 22.67
C SER A 329 -12.11 5.98 22.07
N GLY A 330 -13.10 5.38 22.74
CA GLY A 330 -14.52 5.43 22.36
C GLY A 330 -14.96 4.42 21.30
N ARG A 331 -14.07 3.54 20.81
CA ARG A 331 -14.42 2.52 19.81
C ARG A 331 -14.73 1.17 20.46
N PRO A 332 -15.84 0.50 20.09
CA PRO A 332 -16.09 -0.85 20.56
C PRO A 332 -14.97 -1.79 20.08
N PRO A 333 -14.64 -2.84 20.86
CA PRO A 333 -13.69 -3.85 20.42
C PRO A 333 -14.11 -4.42 19.06
N VAL A 334 -13.18 -4.46 18.11
CA VAL A 334 -13.44 -5.08 16.82
C VAL A 334 -13.57 -6.59 17.03
N GLU A 335 -14.79 -7.06 16.76
CA GLU A 335 -15.10 -8.49 16.78
C GLU A 335 -14.27 -9.20 15.70
N ALA A 336 -13.77 -10.40 16.04
CA ALA A 336 -13.16 -11.24 15.04
C ALA A 336 -14.22 -11.55 13.98
N PHE A 337 -13.85 -11.40 12.71
CA PHE A 337 -14.73 -11.75 11.59
C PHE A 337 -13.90 -12.56 10.61
N THR A 338 -14.54 -13.53 9.97
CA THR A 338 -13.95 -14.31 8.90
C THR A 338 -14.99 -14.59 7.84
N VAL A 339 -14.54 -14.71 6.59
CA VAL A 339 -15.36 -15.13 5.44
C VAL A 339 -15.45 -16.65 5.31
N PHE A 340 -14.73 -17.41 6.15
CA PHE A 340 -14.74 -18.86 6.10
C PHE A 340 -16.14 -19.44 6.31
N GLU A 341 -16.59 -20.27 5.37
CA GLU A 341 -17.91 -20.92 5.37
C GLU A 341 -19.10 -19.97 5.55
N GLN A 342 -18.94 -18.69 5.16
CA GLN A 342 -20.03 -17.72 5.19
C GLN A 342 -20.86 -17.82 3.90
N THR A 343 -22.18 -17.89 4.04
CA THR A 343 -23.09 -17.75 2.90
C THR A 343 -23.22 -16.28 2.50
N THR A 344 -23.67 -16.02 1.27
CA THR A 344 -23.97 -14.65 0.81
C THR A 344 -24.94 -13.92 1.73
N ASP A 345 -25.94 -14.62 2.29
CA ASP A 345 -26.90 -14.02 3.22
C ASP A 345 -26.23 -13.59 4.53
N LEU A 346 -25.37 -14.42 5.11
CA LEU A 346 -24.62 -14.07 6.33
C LEU A 346 -23.67 -12.90 6.10
N LEU A 347 -23.03 -12.84 4.93
CA LEU A 347 -22.21 -11.68 4.54
C LEU A 347 -23.05 -10.42 4.40
N GLN A 348 -24.24 -10.49 3.79
CA GLN A 348 -25.16 -9.36 3.70
C GLN A 348 -25.65 -8.89 5.07
N GLU A 349 -25.98 -9.81 5.97
CA GLU A 349 -26.37 -9.49 7.34
C GLU A 349 -25.23 -8.80 8.10
N ALA A 350 -23.99 -9.26 7.92
CA ALA A 350 -22.81 -8.64 8.53
C ALA A 350 -22.59 -7.21 8.00
N LEU A 351 -22.70 -7.01 6.68
CA LEU A 351 -22.63 -5.68 6.04
C LEU A 351 -23.78 -4.76 6.49
N ALA A 352 -24.99 -5.28 6.62
CA ALA A 352 -26.16 -4.52 7.05
C ALA A 352 -26.10 -4.08 8.51
N ARG A 353 -25.51 -4.90 9.39
CA ARG A 353 -25.25 -4.55 10.80
C ARG A 353 -24.14 -3.51 10.96
N GLY A 354 -23.33 -3.26 9.92
CA GLY A 354 -22.23 -2.30 9.95
C GLY A 354 -21.02 -2.75 10.78
N GLY A 355 -20.98 -4.02 11.21
CA GLY A 355 -19.83 -4.60 11.91
C GLY A 355 -18.65 -4.90 10.98
N VAL A 356 -18.92 -5.00 9.67
CA VAL A 356 -17.95 -5.15 8.59
C VAL A 356 -18.40 -4.35 7.38
N THR A 357 -17.43 -3.97 6.55
CA THR A 357 -17.63 -3.29 5.26
C THR A 357 -17.22 -4.22 4.11
N SER A 358 -17.58 -3.88 2.87
CA SER A 358 -17.14 -4.61 1.69
C SER A 358 -15.63 -4.56 1.52
N VAL A 359 -15.00 -3.45 1.89
CA VAL A 359 -13.53 -3.36 1.97
C VAL A 359 -12.97 -4.41 2.94
N ASP A 360 -13.59 -4.59 4.10
CA ASP A 360 -13.15 -5.60 5.08
C ASP A 360 -13.31 -7.03 4.52
N LEU A 361 -14.38 -7.31 3.78
CA LEU A 361 -14.57 -8.60 3.10
C LEU A 361 -13.45 -8.87 2.09
N VAL A 362 -13.15 -7.89 1.23
CA VAL A 362 -12.07 -8.00 0.23
C VAL A 362 -10.73 -8.25 0.93
N HIS A 363 -10.39 -7.49 1.98
CA HIS A 363 -9.15 -7.68 2.73
C HIS A 363 -9.05 -9.07 3.38
N GLU A 364 -10.16 -9.62 3.90
CA GLU A 364 -10.19 -10.97 4.46
C GLU A 364 -9.93 -12.03 3.38
N TYR A 365 -10.57 -11.93 2.20
CA TYR A 365 -10.30 -12.85 1.09
C TYR A 365 -8.86 -12.73 0.57
N LEU A 366 -8.32 -11.51 0.42
CA LEU A 366 -6.93 -11.29 0.01
C LEU A 366 -5.93 -11.88 1.03
N THR A 367 -6.24 -11.81 2.32
CA THR A 367 -5.44 -12.44 3.38
C THR A 367 -5.43 -13.96 3.21
N ARG A 368 -6.59 -14.58 2.95
CA ARG A 368 -6.71 -16.02 2.71
C ARG A 368 -6.00 -16.45 1.42
N LEU A 369 -6.12 -15.66 0.35
CA LEU A 369 -5.41 -15.91 -0.91
C LEU A 369 -3.89 -15.88 -0.71
N ALA A 370 -3.36 -14.91 0.03
CA ALA A 370 -1.94 -14.87 0.37
C ALA A 370 -1.49 -16.11 1.16
N ALA A 371 -2.31 -16.56 2.11
CA ALA A 371 -2.01 -17.68 3.00
C ALA A 371 -2.10 -19.06 2.30
N TYR A 372 -3.11 -19.26 1.43
CA TYR A 372 -3.49 -20.60 0.95
C TYR A 372 -3.41 -20.78 -0.58
N ASP A 373 -3.63 -19.72 -1.36
CA ASP A 373 -3.62 -19.81 -2.82
C ASP A 373 -2.21 -19.65 -3.41
N ARG A 374 -1.48 -18.66 -2.90
CA ARG A 374 -0.12 -18.30 -3.34
C ARG A 374 0.98 -18.97 -2.50
N SER A 375 0.66 -19.30 -1.26
CA SER A 375 1.56 -19.90 -0.28
C SER A 375 0.90 -21.11 0.39
N GLY A 376 1.55 -21.71 1.39
CA GLY A 376 0.98 -22.82 2.14
C GLY A 376 0.68 -24.02 1.23
N PRO A 377 -0.58 -24.50 1.16
CA PRO A 377 -1.00 -25.53 0.19
C PRO A 377 -0.79 -25.13 -1.28
N ALA A 378 -0.72 -23.82 -1.57
CA ALA A 378 -0.53 -23.25 -2.89
C ALA A 378 -1.56 -23.75 -3.92
N PHE A 379 -2.85 -23.56 -3.62
CA PHE A 379 -3.96 -24.06 -4.45
C PHE A 379 -3.95 -23.54 -5.90
N ARG A 380 -3.41 -22.35 -6.17
CA ARG A 380 -3.39 -21.73 -7.52
C ARG A 380 -4.77 -21.66 -8.20
N ALA A 381 -5.81 -21.48 -7.39
CA ALA A 381 -7.19 -21.34 -7.81
C ALA A 381 -7.45 -19.99 -8.50
N MET A 382 -6.68 -18.94 -8.22
CA MET A 382 -6.81 -17.62 -8.85
C MET A 382 -5.73 -17.37 -9.91
N LEU A 383 -6.14 -16.98 -11.12
CA LEU A 383 -5.24 -16.55 -12.20
C LEU A 383 -4.90 -15.06 -12.10
N ALA A 384 -5.90 -14.22 -11.85
CA ALA A 384 -5.72 -12.78 -11.78
C ALA A 384 -6.59 -12.18 -10.67
N LEU A 385 -6.13 -11.10 -10.07
CA LEU A 385 -6.89 -10.31 -9.10
C LEU A 385 -7.28 -8.98 -9.74
N ASN A 386 -8.43 -8.44 -9.34
CA ASN A 386 -8.89 -7.15 -9.80
C ASN A 386 -8.17 -6.04 -9.03
N PRO A 387 -7.31 -5.23 -9.67
CA PRO A 387 -6.63 -4.12 -9.00
C PRO A 387 -7.63 -3.08 -8.47
N ARG A 388 -8.86 -3.04 -9.00
CA ARG A 388 -9.90 -2.13 -8.53
C ARG A 388 -10.82 -2.73 -7.46
N ALA A 389 -10.60 -3.96 -7.00
CA ALA A 389 -11.53 -4.63 -6.07
C ALA A 389 -11.80 -3.80 -4.80
N ILE A 390 -10.75 -3.22 -4.21
CA ILE A 390 -10.85 -2.43 -2.98
C ILE A 390 -11.55 -1.09 -3.25
N ALA A 391 -11.23 -0.42 -4.36
CA ALA A 391 -11.89 0.83 -4.77
C ALA A 391 -13.39 0.60 -5.10
N GLU A 392 -13.72 -0.49 -5.80
CA GLU A 392 -15.09 -0.91 -6.10
C GLU A 392 -15.87 -1.23 -4.81
N ALA A 393 -15.25 -1.96 -3.88
CA ALA A 393 -15.83 -2.25 -2.57
C ALA A 393 -16.13 -0.98 -1.77
N ARG A 394 -15.18 -0.04 -1.73
CA ARG A 394 -15.36 1.25 -1.06
C ARG A 394 -16.49 2.09 -1.65
N ALA A 395 -16.65 2.08 -2.98
CA ALA A 395 -17.77 2.75 -3.63
C ALA A 395 -19.12 2.12 -3.22
N LEU A 396 -19.18 0.79 -3.11
CA LEU A 396 -20.38 0.07 -2.66
C LEU A 396 -20.67 0.31 -1.17
N ASP A 397 -19.65 0.44 -0.33
CA ASP A 397 -19.79 0.85 1.07
C ASP A 397 -20.37 2.26 1.20
N ALA A 398 -19.91 3.21 0.36
CA ALA A 398 -20.45 4.56 0.30
C ALA A 398 -21.92 4.58 -0.16
N GLU A 399 -22.29 3.74 -1.13
CA GLU A 399 -23.68 3.57 -1.55
C GLU A 399 -24.56 3.00 -0.45
N ARG A 400 -24.09 1.96 0.24
CA ARG A 400 -24.80 1.35 1.38
C ARG A 400 -25.04 2.39 2.48
N THR A 401 -24.02 3.17 2.83
CA THR A 401 -24.11 4.26 3.81
C THR A 401 -25.14 5.31 3.38
N ALA A 402 -25.26 5.57 2.08
CA ALA A 402 -26.26 6.47 1.51
C ALA A 402 -27.65 5.82 1.28
N GLY A 403 -27.90 4.62 1.82
CA GLY A 403 -29.16 3.89 1.70
C GLY A 403 -29.44 3.29 0.32
N ARG A 404 -28.43 3.20 -0.55
CA ARG A 404 -28.54 2.66 -1.92
C ARG A 404 -27.97 1.24 -1.99
N VAL A 405 -28.77 0.26 -1.57
CA VAL A 405 -28.44 -1.17 -1.72
C VAL A 405 -29.02 -1.70 -3.03
N ARG A 406 -28.16 -2.26 -3.88
CA ARG A 406 -28.54 -2.70 -5.25
C ARG A 406 -29.20 -4.08 -5.32
N GLY A 407 -29.04 -4.90 -4.29
CA GLY A 407 -29.59 -6.25 -4.23
C GLY A 407 -28.80 -7.19 -3.32
N PRO A 408 -29.04 -8.52 -3.40
CA PRO A 408 -28.43 -9.52 -2.51
C PRO A 408 -26.91 -9.66 -2.64
N PHE A 409 -26.32 -9.17 -3.73
CA PHE A 409 -24.87 -9.20 -3.95
C PHE A 409 -24.19 -7.86 -3.65
N HIS A 410 -24.92 -6.84 -3.16
CA HIS A 410 -24.35 -5.52 -2.91
C HIS A 410 -23.18 -5.59 -1.94
N GLY A 411 -21.96 -5.35 -2.43
CA GLY A 411 -20.76 -5.38 -1.63
C GLY A 411 -20.15 -6.76 -1.38
N VAL A 412 -20.69 -7.83 -1.99
CA VAL A 412 -20.18 -9.20 -1.82
C VAL A 412 -19.13 -9.51 -2.88
N PRO A 413 -17.92 -9.95 -2.49
CA PRO A 413 -16.90 -10.42 -3.42
C PRO A 413 -17.33 -11.64 -4.22
N ILE A 414 -16.99 -11.66 -5.51
CA ILE A 414 -17.18 -12.80 -6.42
C ILE A 414 -15.98 -12.95 -7.35
N ALA A 415 -15.81 -14.12 -7.95
CA ALA A 415 -14.82 -14.35 -9.00
C ALA A 415 -15.45 -15.00 -10.22
N PHE A 416 -14.86 -14.75 -11.39
CA PHE A 416 -15.29 -15.35 -12.64
C PHE A 416 -14.23 -16.29 -13.16
N LYS A 417 -14.65 -17.41 -13.76
CA LYS A 417 -13.74 -18.26 -14.54
C LYS A 417 -13.06 -17.43 -15.63
N ASP A 418 -11.78 -17.66 -15.87
CA ASP A 418 -10.98 -16.83 -16.78
C ASP A 418 -11.37 -16.93 -18.27
N ASN A 419 -12.35 -17.76 -18.63
CA ASN A 419 -12.99 -17.74 -19.95
C ASN A 419 -14.25 -16.84 -20.02
N ILE A 420 -14.59 -16.12 -18.95
CA ILE A 420 -15.72 -15.19 -18.88
C ILE A 420 -15.19 -13.76 -18.97
N ASP A 421 -15.72 -12.98 -19.90
CA ASP A 421 -15.34 -11.59 -20.08
C ASP A 421 -15.77 -10.70 -18.93
N VAL A 422 -14.79 -9.97 -18.38
CA VAL A 422 -14.95 -8.93 -17.36
C VAL A 422 -14.08 -7.75 -17.76
N LEU A 423 -14.69 -6.58 -17.92
CA LEU A 423 -14.00 -5.35 -18.32
C LEU A 423 -12.95 -4.95 -17.28
N GLY A 424 -11.73 -4.70 -17.77
CA GLY A 424 -10.58 -4.34 -16.95
C GLY A 424 -9.76 -5.52 -16.41
N LEU A 425 -10.18 -6.76 -16.68
CA LEU A 425 -9.45 -7.99 -16.30
C LEU A 425 -9.02 -8.79 -17.54
N PRO A 426 -7.95 -9.59 -17.48
CA PRO A 426 -7.66 -10.59 -18.50
C PRO A 426 -8.83 -11.56 -18.72
N THR A 427 -9.00 -12.01 -19.96
CA THR A 427 -9.73 -13.24 -20.28
C THR A 427 -8.80 -14.07 -21.15
N THR A 428 -8.06 -15.01 -20.57
CA THR A 428 -7.00 -15.72 -21.30
C THR A 428 -7.39 -17.16 -21.65
N GLY A 429 -8.48 -17.65 -21.07
CA GLY A 429 -8.84 -19.07 -21.15
C GLY A 429 -7.73 -19.97 -20.57
N GLY A 430 -6.89 -19.44 -19.67
CA GLY A 430 -5.73 -20.16 -19.11
C GLY A 430 -4.51 -20.22 -20.02
N SER A 431 -4.59 -19.70 -21.26
CA SER A 431 -3.50 -19.81 -22.23
C SER A 431 -2.51 -18.65 -22.16
N ARG A 432 -1.21 -18.96 -22.18
CA ARG A 432 -0.15 -17.95 -22.32
C ARG A 432 -0.27 -17.15 -23.62
N ALA A 433 -0.84 -17.74 -24.67
CA ALA A 433 -1.07 -17.05 -25.95
C ALA A 433 -2.04 -15.86 -25.81
N LEU A 434 -2.86 -15.84 -24.76
CA LEU A 434 -3.86 -14.81 -24.48
C LEU A 434 -3.57 -14.04 -23.19
N ALA A 435 -2.35 -14.10 -22.64
CA ALA A 435 -2.00 -13.44 -21.38
C ALA A 435 -2.34 -11.93 -21.35
N ASP A 436 -2.17 -11.27 -22.51
CA ASP A 436 -2.44 -9.85 -22.69
C ASP A 436 -3.83 -9.56 -23.28
N HIS A 437 -4.65 -10.58 -23.54
CA HIS A 437 -6.01 -10.38 -24.02
C HIS A 437 -6.85 -9.70 -22.95
N ARG A 438 -7.51 -8.60 -23.32
CA ARG A 438 -8.43 -7.84 -22.47
C ARG A 438 -9.74 -7.63 -23.24
N PRO A 439 -10.89 -8.04 -22.69
CA PRO A 439 -12.16 -7.85 -23.36
C PRO A 439 -12.55 -6.38 -23.39
N ARG A 440 -13.33 -6.00 -24.42
CA ARG A 440 -13.81 -4.62 -24.60
C ARG A 440 -15.05 -4.29 -23.80
N LEU A 441 -15.77 -5.32 -23.34
CA LEU A 441 -17.05 -5.20 -22.63
C LEU A 441 -17.13 -6.33 -21.60
N ASP A 442 -17.94 -6.13 -20.57
CA ASP A 442 -18.37 -7.21 -19.70
C ASP A 442 -19.23 -8.22 -20.49
N SER A 443 -19.12 -9.50 -20.14
CA SER A 443 -20.13 -10.49 -20.50
C SER A 443 -21.49 -10.15 -19.87
N PHE A 444 -22.57 -10.72 -20.38
CA PHE A 444 -23.91 -10.48 -19.83
C PHE A 444 -23.99 -10.78 -18.33
N MET A 445 -23.36 -11.87 -17.88
CA MET A 445 -23.32 -12.26 -16.47
C MET A 445 -22.49 -11.29 -15.62
N ALA A 446 -21.28 -10.93 -16.08
CA ALA A 446 -20.43 -9.98 -15.37
C ALA A 446 -21.10 -8.61 -15.21
N ALA A 447 -21.72 -8.11 -16.28
CA ALA A 447 -22.50 -6.89 -16.25
C ALA A 447 -23.70 -6.99 -15.28
N GLY A 448 -24.36 -8.16 -15.25
CA GLY A 448 -25.45 -8.45 -14.32
C GLY A 448 -25.01 -8.38 -12.85
N MET A 449 -23.91 -9.06 -12.51
CA MET A 449 -23.39 -9.07 -11.14
C MET A 449 -22.90 -7.68 -10.69
N ARG A 450 -22.23 -6.93 -11.58
CA ARG A 450 -21.85 -5.53 -11.29
C ARG A 450 -23.07 -4.63 -11.06
N ARG A 451 -24.14 -4.79 -11.85
CA ARG A 451 -25.41 -4.08 -11.63
C ARG A 451 -26.05 -4.47 -10.30
N ALA A 452 -25.97 -5.74 -9.89
CA ALA A 452 -26.42 -6.23 -8.59
C ALA A 452 -25.53 -5.77 -7.42
N GLY A 453 -24.42 -5.08 -7.70
CA GLY A 453 -23.51 -4.52 -6.70
C GLY A 453 -22.44 -5.49 -6.21
N ALA A 454 -22.16 -6.59 -6.92
CA ALA A 454 -21.06 -7.49 -6.54
C ALA A 454 -19.70 -6.81 -6.74
N VAL A 455 -18.75 -7.12 -5.86
CA VAL A 455 -17.33 -6.76 -6.03
C VAL A 455 -16.66 -7.86 -6.82
N VAL A 456 -16.11 -7.56 -7.99
CA VAL A 456 -15.35 -8.59 -8.72
C VAL A 456 -13.94 -8.68 -8.14
N LEU A 457 -13.64 -9.76 -7.42
CA LEU A 457 -12.34 -10.00 -6.79
C LEU A 457 -11.27 -10.40 -7.82
N GLY A 458 -11.62 -11.17 -8.84
CA GLY A 458 -10.65 -11.63 -9.82
C GLY A 458 -11.14 -12.70 -10.80
N LYS A 459 -10.18 -13.38 -11.42
CA LYS A 459 -10.37 -14.46 -12.39
C LYS A 459 -9.82 -15.78 -11.82
N THR A 460 -10.61 -16.85 -11.84
CA THR A 460 -10.19 -18.17 -11.39
C THR A 460 -9.51 -18.96 -12.50
N ASN A 461 -8.58 -19.84 -12.12
CA ASN A 461 -7.88 -20.77 -12.98
C ASN A 461 -8.83 -21.90 -13.48
N LEU A 462 -8.40 -22.59 -14.52
CA LEU A 462 -9.20 -23.53 -15.29
C LEU A 462 -8.30 -24.51 -16.06
N ASP A 463 -8.90 -25.53 -16.67
CA ASP A 463 -8.26 -26.22 -17.79
C ASP A 463 -8.21 -25.28 -19.00
N GLU A 464 -7.05 -25.20 -19.63
CA GLU A 464 -6.81 -24.30 -20.75
C GLU A 464 -7.80 -24.51 -21.91
N PHE A 465 -8.30 -23.42 -22.49
CA PHE A 465 -9.33 -23.41 -23.52
C PHE A 465 -10.59 -24.22 -23.17
N PRO A 466 -11.10 -24.00 -21.94
CA PRO A 466 -11.95 -24.93 -21.19
C PRO A 466 -11.86 -26.43 -21.58
N PHE A 467 -10.67 -26.91 -21.94
CA PHE A 467 -10.46 -28.22 -22.56
C PHE A 467 -9.60 -29.10 -21.64
N GLY A 468 -10.27 -29.94 -20.87
CA GLY A 468 -9.63 -30.86 -19.92
C GLY A 468 -10.46 -31.11 -18.66
N ASP A 469 -9.97 -32.03 -17.84
CA ASP A 469 -10.55 -32.46 -16.57
C ASP A 469 -9.48 -32.62 -15.47
N PHE A 470 -8.40 -31.83 -15.52
CA PHE A 470 -7.29 -31.91 -14.57
C PHE A 470 -7.00 -30.61 -13.81
N GLY A 471 -7.60 -29.49 -14.23
CA GLY A 471 -7.33 -28.15 -13.70
C GLY A 471 -5.95 -27.62 -14.08
N ILE A 472 -5.51 -27.82 -15.33
CA ILE A 472 -4.17 -27.43 -15.77
C ILE A 472 -4.25 -26.36 -16.87
N SER A 473 -3.52 -25.26 -16.67
CA SER A 473 -3.33 -24.25 -17.72
C SER A 473 -1.87 -23.84 -17.88
N THR A 474 -1.47 -23.40 -19.09
CA THR A 474 -0.09 -22.95 -19.32
C THR A 474 0.21 -21.63 -18.62
N LEU A 475 -0.80 -20.81 -18.34
CA LEU A 475 -0.64 -19.53 -17.64
C LEU A 475 -0.63 -19.68 -16.13
N GLY A 476 -1.53 -20.49 -15.56
CA GLY A 476 -1.68 -20.64 -14.10
C GLY A 476 -1.02 -21.88 -13.51
N GLY A 477 -0.61 -22.83 -14.35
CA GLY A 477 -0.19 -24.16 -13.92
C GLY A 477 -1.37 -25.00 -13.41
N THR A 478 -1.03 -26.02 -12.61
CA THR A 478 -2.00 -26.95 -12.01
C THR A 478 -2.69 -26.34 -10.79
N VAL A 479 -4.02 -26.39 -10.77
CA VAL A 479 -4.83 -26.09 -9.58
C VAL A 479 -4.77 -27.27 -8.63
N GLY A 480 -4.47 -27.03 -7.35
CA GLY A 480 -4.51 -28.05 -6.30
C GLY A 480 -5.94 -28.32 -5.82
N ASN A 481 -6.31 -29.58 -5.58
CA ASN A 481 -7.62 -29.92 -5.04
C ASN A 481 -7.80 -29.46 -3.59
N ALA A 482 -8.99 -28.94 -3.27
CA ALA A 482 -9.34 -28.34 -1.98
C ALA A 482 -9.16 -29.28 -0.78
N TYR A 483 -9.35 -30.59 -0.98
CA TYR A 483 -9.23 -31.60 0.08
C TYR A 483 -7.81 -32.17 0.17
N ASP A 484 -7.14 -32.31 -0.96
CA ASP A 484 -5.75 -32.77 -1.06
C ASP A 484 -5.09 -32.13 -2.30
N PRO A 485 -4.17 -31.16 -2.13
CA PRO A 485 -3.53 -30.46 -3.24
C PRO A 485 -2.79 -31.36 -4.24
N SER A 486 -2.51 -32.62 -3.89
CA SER A 486 -1.87 -33.60 -4.78
C SER A 486 -2.84 -34.30 -5.74
N LEU A 487 -4.16 -34.16 -5.55
CA LEU A 487 -5.20 -34.76 -6.39
C LEU A 487 -5.69 -33.81 -7.49
N SER A 488 -6.30 -34.39 -8.54
CA SER A 488 -6.97 -33.63 -9.60
C SER A 488 -8.15 -32.83 -9.07
N THR A 489 -8.40 -31.66 -9.68
CA THR A 489 -9.58 -30.82 -9.40
C THR A 489 -10.78 -31.14 -10.29
N ALA A 490 -10.66 -32.17 -11.16
CA ALA A 490 -11.51 -32.35 -12.33
C ALA A 490 -11.45 -31.10 -13.24
N GLY A 491 -12.48 -30.81 -14.02
CA GLY A 491 -12.47 -29.64 -14.90
C GLY A 491 -13.74 -29.41 -15.70
N SER A 492 -13.78 -28.39 -16.55
CA SER A 492 -12.69 -27.40 -16.75
C SER A 492 -12.69 -26.27 -15.72
N SER A 493 -13.60 -26.27 -14.75
CA SER A 493 -13.77 -25.18 -13.78
C SER A 493 -13.05 -25.41 -12.44
N GLY A 494 -11.88 -26.07 -12.48
CA GLY A 494 -11.13 -26.47 -11.29
C GLY A 494 -10.85 -25.32 -10.33
N GLY A 495 -10.34 -24.18 -10.81
CA GLY A 495 -10.05 -23.02 -9.95
C GLY A 495 -11.29 -22.40 -9.32
N SER A 496 -12.43 -22.33 -10.04
CA SER A 496 -13.68 -21.87 -9.44
C SER A 496 -14.17 -22.79 -8.32
N ALA A 497 -14.11 -24.10 -8.53
CA ALA A 497 -14.54 -25.07 -7.53
C ALA A 497 -13.64 -25.00 -6.29
N VAL A 498 -12.32 -24.94 -6.47
CA VAL A 498 -11.37 -24.85 -5.35
C VAL A 498 -11.50 -23.53 -4.61
N ALA A 499 -11.64 -22.41 -5.32
CA ALA A 499 -11.76 -21.10 -4.69
C ALA A 499 -12.98 -21.04 -3.74
N VAL A 500 -14.14 -21.55 -4.15
CA VAL A 500 -15.32 -21.60 -3.30
C VAL A 500 -15.15 -22.62 -2.16
N SER A 501 -14.69 -23.84 -2.46
CA SER A 501 -14.52 -24.91 -1.46
C SER A 501 -13.48 -24.61 -0.39
N THR A 502 -12.62 -23.60 -0.61
CA THR A 502 -11.59 -23.17 0.36
C THR A 502 -11.85 -21.75 0.87
N SER A 503 -13.05 -21.20 0.62
CA SER A 503 -13.46 -19.83 1.00
C SER A 503 -12.46 -18.75 0.58
N LEU A 504 -11.88 -18.88 -0.63
CA LEU A 504 -11.01 -17.87 -1.24
C LEU A 504 -11.78 -16.81 -2.01
N VAL A 505 -13.08 -17.03 -2.23
CA VAL A 505 -14.05 -16.08 -2.75
C VAL A 505 -15.46 -16.43 -2.26
#